data_AF-A0A7K1A5E0-F1
#
_entry.id   AF-A0A7K1A5E0-F1
#
_cell.length_a   1.000
_cell.length_b   1.000
_cell.length_c   1.000
_cell.angle_alpha   90.00
_cell.angle_beta   90.00
_cell.angle_gamma   90.00
#
_symmetry.space_group_name_H-M   'P 1'
#
loop_
_entity.id
_entity.type
_entity.pdbx_description
1 polymer ?
#
loop_
_entity_poly.entity_id
_entity_poly.type
_entity_poly.pdbx_seq_one_letter_code
_entity_poly.pdbx_strand_id
1 'polypeptide(L)'
;MDNTTSPSAFVRTTLAAALLGAAVIHFAMVPQHMTEWAPEGIAFIVSGWVQVALAIGVVIRPKRWMLAATIAASVMFIAAWAITRIWGAPFGPNSGFAQPSSYVDLACVILESAAVIVAVAALWRPKFATNWRTEGIVFASIIPVAVLVLATTAVASPSASHHAHGGNACPKGQKPNPELVASDGHAHDPSACVPDIDDKGLSLLTNGHHHEIRNDPLDPATQAEVDRQLAITREVAAQFPTLADAAAAGYRRAGGYSPGLGVHYTHSGIAELNPAGTMTDETLRHPQSLIYAGTEPNSPIAGFMYYSMSKIEPTGFPGTNDTWHYHSNVCVKFSAAGTDAPFGADRGDVTKEMCSAVGGVMLNTTQWMVHVWSVPGWENDAGGVFAEVNPKLGCSDGTYYRVSNEELVSMPINICQSGAPGDPTSSEYSQNS
;
A
#
# COMPACT_ATOMS: atom_id res chain seq x y z
N MET A 1 -16.35 -6.39 54.37
CA MET A 1 -15.70 -7.46 53.59
C MET A 1 -14.22 -7.11 53.49
N ASP A 2 -13.38 -8.01 54.00
CA ASP A 2 -12.01 -7.76 54.45
C ASP A 2 -11.02 -7.31 53.36
N ASN A 3 -10.06 -6.48 53.79
CA ASN A 3 -8.91 -5.95 53.04
C ASN A 3 -7.93 -7.02 52.49
N THR A 4 -8.25 -8.32 52.59
CA THR A 4 -7.33 -9.44 52.33
C THR A 4 -7.46 -10.07 50.92
N THR A 5 -8.25 -9.48 50.01
CA THR A 5 -8.55 -10.05 48.67
C THR A 5 -8.32 -9.09 47.50
N SER A 6 -7.52 -8.05 47.72
CA SER A 6 -7.13 -7.09 46.68
C SER A 6 -6.15 -7.72 45.67
N PRO A 7 -6.38 -7.63 44.34
CA PRO A 7 -5.45 -8.13 43.32
C PRO A 7 -4.05 -7.52 43.49
N SER A 8 -3.01 -8.30 43.14
CA SER A 8 -1.61 -7.85 43.21
C SER A 8 -1.35 -6.66 42.28
N ALA A 9 -0.31 -5.87 42.56
CA ALA A 9 0.07 -4.73 41.73
C ALA A 9 0.36 -5.15 40.27
N PHE A 10 0.95 -6.33 40.08
CA PHE A 10 1.19 -6.90 38.76
C PHE A 10 -0.10 -7.18 37.98
N VAL A 11 -1.10 -7.78 38.64
CA VAL A 11 -2.41 -8.05 38.01
C VAL A 11 -3.09 -6.73 37.61
N ARG A 12 -3.06 -5.71 38.49
CA ARG A 12 -3.68 -4.40 38.20
C ARG A 12 -2.99 -3.69 37.04
N THR A 13 -1.66 -3.67 37.03
CA THR A 13 -0.86 -2.99 35.98
C THR A 13 -0.99 -3.68 34.65
N THR A 14 -0.95 -5.02 34.61
CA THR A 14 -1.16 -5.80 33.38
C THR A 14 -2.57 -5.61 32.84
N LEU A 15 -3.59 -5.69 33.70
CA LEU A 15 -4.97 -5.53 33.29
C LEU A 15 -5.25 -4.11 32.79
N ALA A 16 -4.71 -3.10 33.47
CA ALA A 16 -4.82 -1.71 33.04
C ALA A 16 -4.09 -1.47 31.71
N ALA A 17 -2.89 -2.03 31.52
CA ALA A 17 -2.15 -1.90 30.26
C ALA A 17 -2.90 -2.55 29.09
N ALA A 18 -3.44 -3.76 29.28
CA ALA A 18 -4.22 -4.44 28.24
C ALA A 18 -5.48 -3.66 27.85
N LEU A 19 -6.23 -3.17 28.84
CA LEU A 19 -7.42 -2.36 28.62
C LEU A 19 -7.10 -1.02 27.94
N LEU A 20 -6.04 -0.33 28.37
CA LEU A 20 -5.64 0.94 27.74
C LEU A 20 -5.08 0.73 26.33
N GLY A 21 -4.35 -0.35 26.08
CA GLY A 21 -3.88 -0.71 24.74
C GLY A 21 -5.03 -0.98 23.78
N ALA A 22 -6.03 -1.75 24.21
CA ALA A 22 -7.25 -1.96 23.43
C ALA A 22 -8.04 -0.66 23.24
N ALA A 23 -8.09 0.21 24.26
CA ALA A 23 -8.80 1.49 24.16
C ALA A 23 -8.16 2.42 23.13
N VAL A 24 -6.83 2.46 23.07
CA VAL A 24 -6.08 3.21 22.06
C VAL A 24 -6.42 2.71 20.66
N ILE A 25 -6.48 1.39 20.44
CA ILE A 25 -6.88 0.82 19.16
C ILE A 25 -8.33 1.20 18.83
N HIS A 26 -9.27 1.06 19.77
CA HIS A 26 -10.66 1.45 19.54
C HIS A 26 -10.80 2.93 19.16
N PHE A 27 -10.07 3.83 19.82
CA PHE A 27 -10.07 5.26 19.45
C PHE A 27 -9.41 5.52 18.10
N ALA A 28 -8.35 4.80 17.76
CA ALA A 28 -7.67 4.94 16.47
C ALA A 28 -8.60 4.57 15.29
N MET A 29 -9.51 3.62 15.49
CA MET A 29 -10.46 3.20 14.44
C MET A 29 -11.66 4.15 14.27
N VAL A 30 -11.86 5.12 15.17
CA VAL A 30 -13.02 6.02 15.15
C VAL A 30 -13.15 6.82 13.84
N PRO A 31 -12.10 7.50 13.32
CA PRO A 31 -12.25 8.33 12.13
C PRO A 31 -12.77 7.54 10.92
N GLN A 32 -12.20 6.36 10.68
CA GLN A 32 -12.54 5.49 9.55
C GLN A 32 -13.96 4.93 9.64
N HIS A 33 -14.38 4.44 10.81
CA HIS A 33 -15.75 3.96 10.99
C HIS A 33 -16.79 5.09 11.08
N MET A 34 -16.40 6.30 11.52
CA MET A 34 -17.29 7.47 11.48
C MET A 34 -17.60 7.90 10.05
N THR A 35 -16.63 7.78 9.13
CA THR A 35 -16.84 8.09 7.72
C THR A 35 -17.66 7.02 7.00
N GLU A 36 -17.51 5.75 7.37
CA GLU A 36 -18.28 4.64 6.78
C GLU A 36 -19.72 4.57 7.28
N TRP A 37 -19.91 4.48 8.61
CA TRP A 37 -21.23 4.44 9.23
C TRP A 37 -21.15 4.94 10.67
N ALA A 38 -21.62 6.17 10.90
CA ALA A 38 -21.50 6.85 12.19
C ALA A 38 -21.86 5.99 13.45
N PRO A 39 -22.90 5.12 13.44
CA PRO A 39 -23.17 4.23 14.57
C PRO A 39 -22.01 3.28 14.94
N GLU A 40 -21.26 2.76 13.97
CA GLU A 40 -20.05 1.96 14.22
C GLU A 40 -18.98 2.83 14.87
N GLY A 41 -18.69 4.01 14.31
CA GLY A 41 -17.74 4.96 14.90
C GLY A 41 -18.10 5.35 16.35
N ILE A 42 -19.39 5.55 16.64
CA ILE A 42 -19.88 5.80 18.01
C ILE A 42 -19.65 4.57 18.91
N ALA A 43 -19.88 3.35 18.41
CA ALA A 43 -19.63 2.13 19.17
C ALA A 43 -18.14 1.98 19.54
N PHE A 44 -17.22 2.34 18.64
CA PHE A 44 -15.79 2.39 18.91
C PHE A 44 -15.44 3.42 20.01
N ILE A 45 -16.01 4.64 19.94
CA ILE A 45 -15.84 5.66 20.99
C ILE A 45 -16.30 5.12 22.35
N VAL A 46 -17.51 4.54 22.40
CA VAL A 46 -18.09 4.01 23.64
C VAL A 46 -17.21 2.88 24.20
N SER A 47 -16.76 1.97 23.35
CA SER A 47 -15.90 0.84 23.75
C SER A 47 -14.57 1.32 24.33
N GLY A 48 -13.91 2.28 23.66
CA GLY A 48 -12.68 2.89 24.17
C GLY A 48 -12.86 3.54 25.53
N TRP A 49 -13.92 4.33 25.73
CA TRP A 49 -14.18 4.97 27.03
C TRP A 49 -14.56 3.97 28.14
N VAL A 50 -15.30 2.92 27.81
CA VAL A 50 -15.58 1.82 28.75
C VAL A 50 -14.28 1.16 29.21
N GLN A 51 -13.37 0.87 28.29
CA GLN A 51 -12.07 0.27 28.62
C GLN A 51 -11.18 1.20 29.45
N VAL A 52 -11.16 2.51 29.16
CA VAL A 52 -10.47 3.51 30.00
C VAL A 52 -11.06 3.54 31.42
N ALA A 53 -12.39 3.60 31.55
CA ALA A 53 -13.05 3.63 32.85
C ALA A 53 -12.77 2.37 33.68
N LEU A 54 -12.78 1.19 33.04
CA LEU A 54 -12.44 -0.08 33.67
C LEU A 54 -10.97 -0.12 34.11
N ALA A 55 -10.03 0.35 33.27
CA ALA A 55 -8.61 0.42 33.61
C ALA A 55 -8.39 1.29 34.86
N ILE A 56 -8.97 2.49 34.89
CA ILE A 56 -8.93 3.39 36.05
C ILE A 56 -9.56 2.72 37.28
N GLY A 57 -10.72 2.08 37.11
CA GLY A 57 -11.44 1.39 38.17
C GLY A 57 -10.63 0.26 38.82
N VAL A 58 -9.96 -0.56 38.01
CA VAL A 58 -9.08 -1.65 38.45
C VAL A 58 -7.87 -1.11 39.22
N VAL A 59 -7.28 0.01 38.79
CA VAL A 59 -6.13 0.58 39.47
C VAL A 59 -6.52 1.19 40.82
N ILE A 60 -7.58 2.02 40.85
CA ILE A 60 -7.95 2.79 42.04
C ILE A 60 -8.71 1.93 43.06
N ARG A 61 -9.70 1.15 42.63
CA ARG A 61 -10.56 0.34 43.52
C ARG A 61 -10.93 -1.02 42.91
N PRO A 62 -9.99 -1.99 42.87
CA PRO A 62 -10.23 -3.31 42.30
C PRO A 62 -11.12 -4.16 43.20
N LYS A 63 -12.42 -3.95 43.10
CA LYS A 63 -13.44 -4.81 43.69
C LYS A 63 -13.71 -5.99 42.74
N ARG A 64 -14.19 -7.12 43.28
CA ARG A 64 -14.53 -8.31 42.48
C ARG A 64 -15.51 -8.03 41.34
N TRP A 65 -16.48 -7.13 41.56
CA TRP A 65 -17.42 -6.73 40.51
C TRP A 65 -16.74 -5.97 39.36
N MET A 66 -15.62 -5.27 39.60
CA MET A 66 -14.86 -4.57 38.56
C MET A 66 -14.15 -5.57 37.64
N LEU A 67 -13.61 -6.65 38.21
CA LEU A 67 -13.04 -7.75 37.42
C LEU A 67 -14.13 -8.45 36.60
N ALA A 68 -15.30 -8.69 37.19
CA ALA A 68 -16.45 -9.25 36.47
C ALA A 68 -16.94 -8.32 35.34
N ALA A 69 -16.99 -7.01 35.58
CA ALA A 69 -17.34 -6.01 34.57
C ALA A 69 -16.30 -5.96 33.43
N THR A 70 -15.02 -6.10 33.77
CA THR A 70 -13.93 -6.19 32.79
C THR A 70 -14.09 -7.40 31.89
N ILE A 71 -14.35 -8.58 32.49
CA ILE A 71 -14.60 -9.81 31.74
C ILE A 71 -15.82 -9.63 30.83
N ALA A 72 -16.93 -9.13 31.37
CA ALA A 72 -18.17 -8.98 30.62
C ALA A 72 -18.02 -8.02 29.43
N ALA A 73 -17.37 -6.87 29.63
CA ALA A 73 -17.15 -5.89 28.56
C ALA A 73 -16.21 -6.44 27.48
N SER A 74 -15.04 -6.97 27.85
CA SER A 74 -14.09 -7.51 26.87
C SER A 74 -14.65 -8.72 26.12
N VAL A 75 -15.39 -9.62 26.79
CA VAL A 75 -16.07 -10.74 26.10
C VAL A 75 -17.12 -10.22 25.12
N MET A 76 -17.85 -9.16 25.48
CA MET A 76 -18.84 -8.54 24.59
C MET A 76 -18.18 -7.95 23.34
N PHE A 77 -17.05 -7.25 23.47
CA PHE A 77 -16.32 -6.67 22.35
C PHE A 77 -15.72 -7.75 21.43
N ILE A 78 -15.08 -8.78 22.01
CA ILE A 78 -14.59 -9.94 21.27
C ILE A 78 -15.73 -10.66 20.55
N ALA A 79 -16.89 -10.83 21.20
CA ALA A 79 -18.04 -11.49 20.59
C ALA A 79 -18.64 -10.65 19.45
N ALA A 80 -18.76 -9.33 19.63
CA ALA A 80 -19.19 -8.43 18.58
C ALA A 80 -18.26 -8.52 17.36
N TRP A 81 -16.94 -8.49 17.59
CA TRP A 81 -15.95 -8.72 16.55
C TRP A 81 -16.09 -10.10 15.89
N ALA A 82 -16.22 -11.18 16.66
CA ALA A 82 -16.34 -12.52 16.10
C ALA A 82 -17.59 -12.67 15.23
N ILE A 83 -18.71 -12.03 15.61
CA ILE A 83 -19.93 -11.98 14.81
C ILE A 83 -19.64 -11.33 13.44
N THR A 84 -18.94 -10.20 13.40
CA THR A 84 -18.64 -9.53 12.12
C THR A 84 -17.74 -10.37 11.20
N ARG A 85 -16.86 -11.21 11.78
CA ARG A 85 -15.97 -12.09 10.99
C ARG A 85 -16.61 -13.41 10.57
N ILE A 86 -17.56 -13.95 11.33
CA ILE A 86 -18.19 -15.26 11.04
C ILE A 86 -19.50 -15.11 10.25
N TRP A 87 -20.34 -14.15 10.64
CA TRP A 87 -21.69 -13.97 10.10
C TRP A 87 -21.90 -12.60 9.43
N GLY A 88 -20.92 -11.69 9.56
CA GLY A 88 -21.08 -10.30 9.17
C GLY A 88 -21.78 -9.46 10.23
N ALA A 89 -21.77 -8.14 10.04
CA ALA A 89 -22.45 -7.23 10.96
C ALA A 89 -23.97 -7.53 10.97
N PRO A 90 -24.65 -7.50 12.13
CA PRO A 90 -26.09 -7.76 12.19
C PRO A 90 -26.93 -6.60 11.62
N PHE A 91 -26.36 -5.39 11.62
CA PHE A 91 -26.99 -4.15 11.17
C PHE A 91 -25.93 -3.27 10.49
N GLY A 92 -26.37 -2.28 9.72
CA GLY A 92 -25.49 -1.35 9.02
C GLY A 92 -25.33 -1.67 7.54
N PRO A 93 -24.60 -0.83 6.78
CA PRO A 93 -24.44 -0.96 5.33
C PRO A 93 -23.86 -2.31 4.89
N ASN A 94 -23.02 -2.92 5.73
CA ASN A 94 -22.31 -4.18 5.47
C ASN A 94 -22.97 -5.41 6.14
N SER A 95 -24.28 -5.36 6.41
CA SER A 95 -24.93 -6.42 7.18
C SER A 95 -24.95 -7.77 6.47
N GLY A 96 -24.64 -8.86 7.19
CA GLY A 96 -24.67 -10.23 6.67
C GLY A 96 -23.46 -10.67 5.82
N PHE A 97 -22.48 -9.80 5.61
CA PHE A 97 -21.23 -10.15 4.91
C PHE A 97 -20.08 -10.33 5.89
N ALA A 98 -19.49 -11.52 5.91
CA ALA A 98 -18.34 -11.84 6.75
C ALA A 98 -17.13 -10.98 6.35
N GLN A 99 -16.62 -10.21 7.31
CA GLN A 99 -15.54 -9.26 7.09
C GLN A 99 -14.18 -9.95 7.28
N PRO A 100 -13.16 -9.68 6.44
CA PRO A 100 -11.82 -10.25 6.62
C PRO A 100 -11.16 -9.74 7.90
N SER A 101 -10.33 -10.55 8.56
CA SER A 101 -9.59 -10.14 9.75
C SER A 101 -8.27 -9.47 9.38
N SER A 102 -7.91 -8.44 10.12
CA SER A 102 -6.67 -7.71 9.89
C SER A 102 -5.72 -7.71 11.09
N TYR A 103 -4.54 -7.10 10.94
CA TYR A 103 -3.57 -7.03 12.04
C TYR A 103 -4.09 -6.22 13.23
N VAL A 104 -4.70 -5.03 13.03
CA VAL A 104 -5.19 -4.22 14.15
C VAL A 104 -6.30 -4.94 14.92
N ASP A 105 -7.16 -5.64 14.17
CA ASP A 105 -8.29 -6.40 14.71
C ASP A 105 -7.80 -7.46 15.68
N LEU A 106 -6.86 -8.27 15.21
CA LEU A 106 -6.28 -9.36 15.97
C LEU A 106 -5.50 -8.84 17.17
N ALA A 107 -4.77 -7.73 17.01
CA ALA A 107 -4.07 -7.09 18.12
C ALA A 107 -5.05 -6.63 19.21
N CYS A 108 -6.18 -6.00 18.85
CA CYS A 108 -7.21 -5.60 19.80
C CYS A 108 -7.79 -6.83 20.54
N VAL A 109 -8.20 -7.86 19.79
CA VAL A 109 -8.78 -9.10 20.37
C VAL A 109 -7.79 -9.82 21.28
N ILE A 110 -6.49 -9.82 20.94
CA ILE A 110 -5.43 -10.39 21.79
C ILE A 110 -5.34 -9.63 23.11
N LEU A 111 -5.36 -8.30 23.08
CA LEU A 111 -5.31 -7.46 24.28
C LEU A 111 -6.54 -7.67 25.16
N GLU A 112 -7.73 -7.72 24.55
CA GLU A 112 -8.98 -8.01 25.27
C GLU A 112 -9.00 -9.42 25.86
N SER A 113 -8.52 -10.41 25.10
CA SER A 113 -8.42 -11.80 25.57
C SER A 113 -7.43 -11.91 26.73
N ALA A 114 -6.30 -11.21 26.66
CA ALA A 114 -5.35 -11.14 27.77
C ALA A 114 -6.00 -10.51 29.01
N ALA A 115 -6.79 -9.46 28.85
CA ALA A 115 -7.53 -8.84 29.96
C ALA A 115 -8.53 -9.82 30.60
N VAL A 116 -9.29 -10.57 29.79
CA VAL A 116 -10.21 -11.61 30.27
C VAL A 116 -9.47 -12.69 31.05
N ILE A 117 -8.38 -13.24 30.50
CA ILE A 117 -7.60 -14.31 31.14
C ILE A 117 -7.05 -13.85 32.48
N VAL A 118 -6.46 -12.65 32.54
CA VAL A 118 -5.89 -12.09 33.77
C VAL A 118 -6.99 -11.83 34.81
N ALA A 119 -8.14 -11.29 34.42
CA ALA A 119 -9.26 -11.03 35.32
C ALA A 119 -9.90 -12.32 35.86
N VAL A 120 -10.08 -13.35 35.03
CA VAL A 120 -10.58 -14.67 35.45
C VAL A 120 -9.60 -15.33 36.42
N ALA A 121 -8.31 -15.31 36.10
CA ALA A 121 -7.27 -15.84 36.99
C ALA A 121 -7.27 -15.14 38.36
N ALA A 122 -7.46 -13.81 38.38
CA ALA A 122 -7.54 -13.03 39.61
C ALA A 122 -8.80 -13.35 40.45
N LEU A 123 -9.92 -13.68 39.81
CA LEU A 123 -11.15 -14.10 40.49
C LEU A 123 -11.04 -15.53 41.06
N TRP A 124 -10.44 -16.46 40.31
CA TRP A 124 -10.30 -17.86 40.71
C TRP A 124 -9.16 -18.10 41.71
N ARG A 125 -8.07 -17.34 41.61
CA ARG A 125 -6.89 -17.46 42.47
C ARG A 125 -6.42 -16.08 42.96
N PRO A 126 -7.08 -15.48 43.98
CA PRO A 126 -6.74 -14.14 44.46
C PRO A 126 -5.33 -14.01 45.08
N LYS A 127 -4.67 -15.14 45.40
CA LYS A 127 -3.26 -15.19 45.85
C LYS A 127 -2.26 -15.42 44.70
N PHE A 128 -2.72 -15.45 43.45
CA PHE A 128 -1.86 -15.59 42.28
C PHE A 128 -0.94 -14.36 42.19
N ALA A 129 0.38 -14.59 42.14
CA ALA A 129 1.43 -13.58 42.13
C ALA A 129 1.54 -12.67 43.39
N THR A 130 1.01 -13.07 44.56
CA THR A 130 1.24 -12.31 45.82
C THR A 130 2.62 -12.51 46.44
N ASN A 131 3.32 -13.59 46.07
CA ASN A 131 4.62 -13.97 46.65
C ASN A 131 5.82 -13.71 45.72
N TRP A 132 5.63 -12.96 44.63
CA TRP A 132 6.73 -12.62 43.73
C TRP A 132 7.62 -11.57 44.43
N ARG A 133 8.82 -11.99 44.90
CA ARG A 133 9.86 -11.10 45.43
C ARG A 133 10.35 -10.16 44.33
N THR A 134 11.07 -9.12 44.72
CA THR A 134 11.55 -7.96 43.93
C THR A 134 12.16 -8.28 42.56
N GLU A 135 12.70 -9.49 42.34
CA GLU A 135 13.21 -9.97 41.04
C GLU A 135 12.09 -10.28 40.01
N GLY A 136 10.90 -10.65 40.47
CA GLY A 136 9.70 -10.81 39.64
C GLY A 136 9.10 -9.49 39.15
N ILE A 137 9.51 -8.34 39.72
CA ILE A 137 9.06 -7.00 39.28
C ILE A 137 9.66 -6.64 37.91
N VAL A 138 10.90 -7.06 37.64
CA VAL A 138 11.56 -6.83 36.34
C VAL A 138 10.87 -7.61 35.23
N PHE A 139 10.56 -8.89 35.46
CA PHE A 139 9.78 -9.70 34.51
C PHE A 139 8.31 -9.25 34.40
N ALA A 140 7.72 -8.80 35.50
CA ALA A 140 6.38 -8.21 35.52
C ALA A 140 6.25 -6.92 34.69
N SER A 141 7.36 -6.22 34.42
CA SER A 141 7.41 -5.00 33.61
C SER A 141 7.41 -5.29 32.10
N ILE A 142 7.86 -6.49 31.70
CA ILE A 142 7.95 -6.89 30.28
C ILE A 142 6.57 -6.99 29.65
N ILE A 143 5.58 -7.49 30.39
CA ILE A 143 4.23 -7.75 29.85
C ILE A 143 3.49 -6.42 29.55
N PRO A 144 3.41 -5.44 30.47
CA PRO A 144 2.86 -4.12 30.16
C PRO A 144 3.59 -3.41 29.01
N VAL A 145 4.92 -3.54 28.94
CA VAL A 145 5.71 -2.95 27.84
C VAL A 145 5.40 -3.64 26.51
N ALA A 146 5.34 -4.97 26.47
CA ALA A 146 4.98 -5.73 25.27
C ALA A 146 3.56 -5.41 24.81
N VAL A 147 2.62 -5.22 25.74
CA VAL A 147 1.25 -4.77 25.47
C VAL A 147 1.23 -3.37 24.86
N LEU A 148 2.01 -2.44 25.41
CA LEU A 148 2.13 -1.09 24.84
C LEU A 148 2.75 -1.12 23.44
N VAL A 149 3.83 -1.89 23.25
CA VAL A 149 4.46 -2.07 21.93
C VAL A 149 3.46 -2.69 20.93
N LEU A 150 2.68 -3.69 21.34
CA LEU A 150 1.64 -4.28 20.48
C LEU A 150 0.59 -3.23 20.08
N ALA A 151 0.10 -2.42 21.02
CA ALA A 151 -0.86 -1.36 20.72
C ALA A 151 -0.24 -0.29 19.80
N THR A 152 0.99 0.15 20.05
CA THR A 152 1.68 1.15 19.23
C THR A 152 1.94 0.62 17.81
N THR A 153 2.42 -0.62 17.67
CA THR A 153 2.65 -1.23 16.35
C THR A 153 1.35 -1.48 15.61
N ALA A 154 0.26 -1.84 16.30
CA ALA A 154 -1.07 -1.95 15.71
C ALA A 154 -1.53 -0.61 15.14
N VAL A 155 -1.44 0.48 15.91
CA VAL A 155 -1.85 1.81 15.44
C VAL A 155 -0.93 2.36 14.35
N ALA A 156 0.37 2.06 14.40
CA ALA A 156 1.32 2.50 13.38
C ALA A 156 1.37 1.59 12.13
N SER A 157 0.61 0.49 12.13
CA SER A 157 0.59 -0.43 10.98
C SER A 157 -0.15 0.18 9.80
N PRO A 158 0.24 -0.12 8.55
CA PRO A 158 -0.54 0.25 7.36
C PRO A 158 -1.98 -0.26 7.45
N SER A 159 -2.14 -1.38 8.14
CA SER A 159 -3.43 -1.97 8.44
C SER A 159 -4.33 -0.91 9.13
N ALA A 160 -3.86 -0.18 10.14
CA ALA A 160 -4.64 0.86 10.83
C ALA A 160 -5.10 2.05 9.98
N SER A 161 -4.44 2.34 8.85
CA SER A 161 -4.93 3.33 7.88
C SER A 161 -5.90 2.76 6.85
N HIS A 162 -5.87 1.44 6.64
CA HIS A 162 -6.69 0.72 5.65
C HIS A 162 -7.72 -0.22 6.31
N HIS A 163 -8.11 0.03 7.56
CA HIS A 163 -9.12 -0.74 8.28
C HIS A 163 -10.52 -0.21 8.09
N ALA A 164 -10.96 -0.30 6.85
CA ALA A 164 -12.34 -0.14 6.48
C ALA A 164 -13.06 -1.49 6.50
N HIS A 165 -14.32 -1.50 6.91
CA HIS A 165 -15.18 -2.60 6.50
C HIS A 165 -15.39 -2.43 4.99
N GLY A 166 -14.81 -3.36 4.21
CA GLY A 166 -14.83 -3.29 2.75
C GLY A 166 -16.22 -2.92 2.26
N GLY A 167 -16.30 -1.82 1.51
CA GLY A 167 -17.55 -1.39 0.86
C GLY A 167 -18.11 -2.51 0.00
N ASN A 168 -19.41 -2.42 -0.31
CA ASN A 168 -20.15 -3.45 -1.04
C ASN A 168 -19.34 -4.00 -2.23
N ALA A 169 -19.07 -5.31 -2.22
CA ALA A 169 -18.57 -5.99 -3.40
C ALA A 169 -19.61 -5.86 -4.51
N CYS A 170 -19.17 -5.49 -5.71
CA CYS A 170 -20.05 -5.42 -6.86
C CYS A 170 -20.70 -6.80 -7.13
N PRO A 171 -21.93 -6.83 -7.68
CA PRO A 171 -22.60 -8.06 -8.09
C PRO A 171 -21.68 -8.96 -8.90
N LYS A 172 -21.86 -10.29 -8.84
CA LYS A 172 -21.06 -11.23 -9.66
C LYS A 172 -21.08 -10.81 -11.14
N GLY A 173 -19.90 -10.66 -11.73
CA GLY A 173 -19.76 -10.14 -13.09
C GLY A 173 -19.71 -8.61 -13.16
N GLN A 174 -19.48 -7.92 -12.04
CA GLN A 174 -19.20 -6.48 -11.94
C GLN A 174 -18.03 -6.20 -11.00
N LYS A 175 -17.27 -5.12 -11.26
CA LYS A 175 -16.21 -4.58 -10.40
C LYS A 175 -16.43 -3.08 -10.13
N PRO A 176 -15.86 -2.52 -9.05
CA PRO A 176 -15.95 -1.08 -8.76
C PRO A 176 -15.32 -0.26 -9.90
N ASN A 177 -15.94 0.86 -10.30
CA ASN A 177 -15.40 1.80 -11.28
C ASN A 177 -14.24 2.59 -10.66
N PRO A 178 -12.99 2.45 -11.13
CA PRO A 178 -11.84 3.16 -10.57
C PRO A 178 -11.99 4.69 -10.52
N GLU A 179 -12.74 5.30 -11.46
CA GLU A 179 -12.96 6.76 -11.49
C GLU A 179 -13.98 7.26 -10.45
N LEU A 180 -14.84 6.38 -9.93
CA LEU A 180 -15.93 6.73 -9.02
C LEU A 180 -15.68 6.22 -7.59
N VAL A 181 -14.52 5.62 -7.36
CA VAL A 181 -14.18 4.89 -6.14
C VAL A 181 -13.00 5.61 -5.46
N ALA A 182 -13.18 6.01 -4.21
CA ALA A 182 -12.08 6.53 -3.39
C ALA A 182 -10.96 5.48 -3.27
N SER A 183 -9.73 5.92 -2.95
CA SER A 183 -8.42 5.20 -2.95
C SER A 183 -8.36 3.78 -2.37
N ASP A 184 -9.44 3.28 -1.79
CA ASP A 184 -9.54 2.03 -1.05
C ASP A 184 -10.20 0.91 -1.87
N GLY A 185 -10.48 1.14 -3.16
CA GLY A 185 -10.83 0.09 -4.13
C GLY A 185 -12.25 -0.49 -3.99
N HIS A 186 -13.16 0.17 -3.27
CA HIS A 186 -14.54 -0.30 -3.08
C HIS A 186 -15.61 0.76 -3.35
N ALA A 187 -16.68 0.35 -4.06
CA ALA A 187 -17.80 1.21 -4.42
C ALA A 187 -18.82 1.31 -3.27
N HIS A 188 -19.16 2.54 -2.88
CA HIS A 188 -20.22 2.81 -1.89
C HIS A 188 -21.63 2.95 -2.52
N ASP A 189 -21.73 2.84 -3.85
CA ASP A 189 -22.97 2.96 -4.63
C ASP A 189 -23.02 1.86 -5.72
N PRO A 190 -24.13 1.11 -5.88
CA PRO A 190 -24.34 0.21 -7.02
C PRO A 190 -24.18 0.88 -8.40
N SER A 191 -24.34 2.20 -8.49
CA SER A 191 -24.08 2.99 -9.71
C SER A 191 -22.59 3.08 -10.06
N ALA A 192 -21.71 2.82 -9.09
CA ALA A 192 -20.25 2.75 -9.26
C ALA A 192 -19.74 1.33 -9.55
N CYS A 193 -20.63 0.38 -9.90
CA CYS A 193 -20.24 -0.94 -10.37
C CYS A 193 -20.28 -1.00 -11.91
N VAL A 194 -19.14 -1.28 -12.52
CA VAL A 194 -18.99 -1.53 -13.96
C VAL A 194 -18.97 -3.04 -14.22
N PRO A 195 -19.29 -3.53 -15.43
CA PRO A 195 -19.11 -4.93 -15.79
C PRO A 195 -17.70 -5.42 -15.44
N ASP A 196 -17.59 -6.64 -14.92
CA ASP A 196 -16.34 -7.36 -14.66
C ASP A 196 -15.78 -7.81 -16.00
N ILE A 197 -15.32 -6.81 -16.73
CA ILE A 197 -14.44 -7.00 -17.86
C ILE A 197 -13.16 -7.51 -17.22
N ASP A 198 -12.87 -8.78 -17.48
CA ASP A 198 -11.54 -9.36 -17.26
C ASP A 198 -10.55 -8.43 -17.96
N ASP A 199 -9.90 -7.57 -17.17
CA ASP A 199 -8.88 -6.64 -17.64
C ASP A 199 -7.54 -7.34 -17.84
N LYS A 200 -7.55 -8.68 -17.76
CA LYS A 200 -6.44 -9.58 -18.01
C LYS A 200 -5.24 -9.28 -17.12
N GLY A 201 -5.49 -8.74 -15.92
CA GLY A 201 -4.50 -8.40 -14.92
C GLY A 201 -4.02 -6.96 -14.95
N LEU A 202 -4.61 -6.06 -15.76
CA LEU A 202 -4.22 -4.65 -15.81
C LEU A 202 -4.37 -3.97 -14.44
N SER A 203 -5.48 -4.24 -13.74
CA SER A 203 -5.72 -3.69 -12.40
C SER A 203 -4.82 -4.26 -11.30
N LEU A 204 -4.04 -5.31 -11.60
CA LEU A 204 -3.03 -5.86 -10.69
C LEU A 204 -1.68 -5.14 -10.82
N LEU A 205 -1.54 -4.26 -11.81
CA LEU A 205 -0.36 -3.44 -11.98
C LEU A 205 -0.43 -2.24 -11.04
N THR A 206 0.70 -1.97 -10.40
CA THR A 206 0.97 -0.75 -9.64
C THR A 206 2.46 -0.46 -9.80
N ASN A 207 2.80 0.82 -9.85
CA ASN A 207 4.14 1.30 -10.10
C ASN A 207 4.57 2.31 -9.04
N GLY A 208 4.95 1.77 -7.88
CA GLY A 208 5.54 2.53 -6.79
C GLY A 208 4.53 3.20 -5.88
N HIS A 209 5.04 3.93 -4.91
CA HIS A 209 4.27 4.75 -3.98
C HIS A 209 4.04 6.12 -4.61
N HIS A 210 2.77 6.47 -4.81
CA HIS A 210 2.34 7.78 -5.29
C HIS A 210 1.10 8.26 -4.55
N HIS A 211 0.78 9.53 -4.74
CA HIS A 211 -0.56 10.05 -4.43
C HIS A 211 -1.58 9.57 -5.48
N GLU A 212 -2.81 10.04 -5.41
CA GLU A 212 -3.86 9.71 -6.36
C GLU A 212 -3.46 9.97 -7.84
N ILE A 213 -3.74 9.02 -8.73
CA ILE A 213 -3.61 9.17 -10.19
C ILE A 213 -4.73 10.07 -10.68
N ARG A 214 -4.40 11.10 -11.45
CA ARG A 214 -5.36 12.13 -11.89
C ARG A 214 -5.27 12.39 -13.38
N ASN A 215 -6.43 12.64 -13.97
CA ASN A 215 -6.57 13.15 -15.33
C ASN A 215 -7.65 14.24 -15.35
N ASP A 216 -7.48 15.22 -14.47
CA ASP A 216 -8.47 16.29 -14.28
C ASP A 216 -8.39 17.30 -15.45
N PRO A 217 -9.54 17.89 -15.86
CA PRO A 217 -9.53 18.99 -16.81
C PRO A 217 -8.72 20.19 -16.27
N LEU A 218 -7.75 20.66 -17.06
CA LEU A 218 -6.93 21.81 -16.73
C LEU A 218 -7.53 23.11 -17.30
N ASP A 219 -7.24 24.25 -16.68
CA ASP A 219 -7.60 25.54 -17.27
C ASP A 219 -6.82 25.77 -18.58
N PRO A 220 -7.32 26.61 -19.51
CA PRO A 220 -6.72 26.74 -20.84
C PRO A 220 -5.26 27.19 -20.85
N ALA A 221 -4.82 27.99 -19.87
CA ALA A 221 -3.44 28.46 -19.82
C ALA A 221 -2.51 27.34 -19.33
N THR A 222 -2.94 26.60 -18.30
CA THR A 222 -2.19 25.44 -17.79
C THR A 222 -2.11 24.34 -18.85
N GLN A 223 -3.23 24.00 -19.52
CA GLN A 223 -3.23 23.01 -20.60
C GLN A 223 -2.27 23.42 -21.74
N ALA A 224 -2.27 24.68 -22.15
CA ALA A 224 -1.38 25.16 -23.21
C ALA A 224 0.11 25.02 -22.84
N GLU A 225 0.48 25.25 -21.58
CA GLU A 225 1.86 25.04 -21.13
C GLU A 225 2.22 23.55 -21.04
N VAL A 226 1.32 22.69 -20.56
CA VAL A 226 1.51 21.23 -20.59
C VAL A 226 1.71 20.77 -22.04
N ASP A 227 0.85 21.17 -22.97
CA ASP A 227 0.95 20.79 -24.38
C ASP A 227 2.28 21.22 -25.00
N ARG A 228 2.78 22.43 -24.65
CA ARG A 228 4.09 22.93 -25.07
C ARG A 228 5.23 22.06 -24.52
N GLN A 229 5.16 21.68 -23.24
CA GLN A 229 6.16 20.79 -22.63
C GLN A 229 6.14 19.38 -23.26
N LEU A 230 4.95 18.83 -23.50
CA LEU A 230 4.79 17.53 -24.16
C LEU A 230 5.28 17.57 -25.61
N ALA A 231 5.15 18.69 -26.33
CA ALA A 231 5.73 18.86 -27.66
C ALA A 231 7.26 18.68 -27.64
N ILE A 232 7.96 19.21 -26.63
CA ILE A 232 9.42 19.00 -26.48
C ILE A 232 9.73 17.52 -26.30
N THR A 233 8.98 16.80 -25.47
CA THR A 233 9.20 15.36 -25.29
C THR A 233 9.00 14.58 -26.59
N ARG A 234 8.06 15.00 -27.46
CA ARG A 234 7.86 14.40 -28.79
C ARG A 234 9.04 14.68 -29.74
N GLU A 235 9.69 15.84 -29.64
CA GLU A 235 10.94 16.12 -30.37
C GLU A 235 12.07 15.18 -29.92
N VAL A 236 12.12 14.81 -28.64
CA VAL A 236 13.07 13.82 -28.13
C VAL A 236 12.73 12.43 -28.66
N ALA A 237 11.45 12.04 -28.69
CA ALA A 237 11.03 10.74 -29.23
C ALA A 237 11.50 10.53 -30.68
N ALA A 238 11.42 11.58 -31.50
CA ALA A 238 11.85 11.54 -32.89
C ALA A 238 13.35 11.28 -33.09
N GLN A 239 14.18 11.53 -32.06
CA GLN A 239 15.62 11.27 -32.09
C GLN A 239 15.96 9.82 -31.75
N PHE A 240 15.05 9.11 -31.05
CA PHE A 240 15.26 7.75 -30.56
C PHE A 240 14.11 6.81 -30.95
N PRO A 241 13.78 6.69 -32.25
CA PRO A 241 12.59 5.96 -32.69
C PRO A 241 12.63 4.48 -32.31
N THR A 242 13.83 3.88 -32.18
CA THR A 242 14.01 2.47 -31.80
C THR A 242 14.92 2.30 -30.60
N LEU A 243 14.81 1.15 -29.93
CA LEU A 243 15.65 0.77 -28.79
C LEU A 243 17.15 0.80 -29.16
N ALA A 244 17.49 0.39 -30.39
CA ALA A 244 18.86 0.47 -30.90
C ALA A 244 19.42 1.89 -30.91
N ASP A 245 18.60 2.90 -31.18
CA ASP A 245 19.03 4.31 -31.20
C ASP A 245 19.41 4.78 -29.79
N ALA A 246 18.59 4.45 -28.78
CA ALA A 246 18.91 4.72 -27.38
C ALA A 246 20.20 4.03 -26.93
N ALA A 247 20.35 2.74 -27.26
CA ALA A 247 21.56 1.99 -26.93
C ALA A 247 22.82 2.59 -27.58
N ALA A 248 22.72 3.02 -28.84
CA ALA A 248 23.81 3.71 -29.56
C ALA A 248 24.16 5.07 -28.93
N ALA A 249 23.18 5.76 -28.36
CA ALA A 249 23.37 7.01 -27.62
C ALA A 249 23.86 6.82 -26.17
N GLY A 250 24.09 5.58 -25.73
CA GLY A 250 24.66 5.28 -24.42
C GLY A 250 23.62 5.10 -23.31
N TYR A 251 22.34 5.01 -23.63
CA TYR A 251 21.34 4.51 -22.68
C TYR A 251 21.54 3.00 -22.44
N ARG A 252 21.21 2.54 -21.24
CA ARG A 252 21.38 1.14 -20.82
C ARG A 252 20.10 0.61 -20.21
N ARG A 253 19.82 -0.68 -20.41
CA ARG A 253 18.63 -1.32 -19.84
C ARG A 253 18.58 -1.15 -18.32
N ALA A 254 17.40 -0.82 -17.81
CA ALA A 254 17.09 -0.76 -16.39
C ALA A 254 15.80 -1.57 -16.13
N GLY A 255 15.96 -2.86 -15.81
CA GLY A 255 14.87 -3.82 -15.65
C GLY A 255 14.52 -4.54 -16.96
N GLY A 256 13.79 -5.65 -16.85
CA GLY A 256 13.19 -6.31 -18.01
C GLY A 256 11.94 -5.56 -18.50
N TYR A 257 11.44 -5.95 -19.67
CA TYR A 257 10.12 -5.50 -20.12
C TYR A 257 9.05 -5.90 -19.10
N SER A 258 8.28 -4.94 -18.61
CA SER A 258 7.13 -5.17 -17.73
C SER A 258 5.84 -4.77 -18.45
N PRO A 259 4.79 -5.61 -18.41
CA PRO A 259 3.48 -5.18 -18.89
C PRO A 259 3.05 -3.90 -18.17
N GLY A 260 2.40 -2.98 -18.89
CA GLY A 260 2.04 -1.63 -18.47
C GLY A 260 3.19 -0.60 -18.51
N LEU A 261 4.45 -1.03 -18.49
CA LEU A 261 5.60 -0.13 -18.30
C LEU A 261 6.62 -0.19 -19.43
N GLY A 262 6.59 -1.22 -20.27
CA GLY A 262 7.58 -1.39 -21.34
C GLY A 262 8.94 -1.79 -20.78
N VAL A 263 9.99 -1.56 -21.56
CA VAL A 263 11.38 -1.67 -21.08
C VAL A 263 12.03 -0.29 -20.96
N HIS A 264 12.62 -0.02 -19.81
CA HIS A 264 13.32 1.22 -19.51
C HIS A 264 14.77 1.13 -19.95
N TYR A 265 15.21 2.12 -20.70
CA TYR A 265 16.61 2.36 -21.03
C TYR A 265 17.00 3.70 -20.41
N THR A 266 17.92 3.67 -19.44
CA THR A 266 18.30 4.83 -18.64
C THR A 266 19.67 5.39 -19.03
N HIS A 267 19.81 6.69 -18.91
CA HIS A 267 21.07 7.41 -18.97
C HIS A 267 21.38 8.04 -17.61
N SER A 268 22.66 8.10 -17.24
CA SER A 268 23.11 8.53 -15.91
C SER A 268 24.09 9.70 -16.01
N GLY A 269 23.65 10.79 -16.63
CA GLY A 269 24.36 12.06 -16.65
C GLY A 269 23.85 13.02 -15.58
N ILE A 270 24.48 14.20 -15.51
CA ILE A 270 24.11 15.25 -14.54
C ILE A 270 22.80 15.93 -14.95
N ALA A 271 22.52 16.02 -16.25
CA ALA A 271 21.33 16.70 -16.78
C ALA A 271 20.03 15.94 -16.42
N GLU A 272 20.11 14.62 -16.33
CA GLU A 272 18.98 13.72 -16.06
C GLU A 272 18.59 13.66 -14.56
N LEU A 273 19.39 14.25 -13.66
CA LEU A 273 19.16 14.17 -12.22
C LEU A 273 18.06 15.11 -11.71
N ASN A 274 17.78 16.21 -12.43
CA ASN A 274 16.75 17.20 -12.09
C ASN A 274 16.65 17.48 -10.57
N PRO A 275 17.66 18.11 -9.95
CA PRO A 275 17.72 18.25 -8.50
C PRO A 275 16.62 19.14 -7.93
N ALA A 276 16.02 20.02 -8.75
CA ALA A 276 14.95 20.92 -8.35
C ALA A 276 13.55 20.28 -8.48
N GLY A 277 13.40 19.18 -9.22
CA GLY A 277 12.10 18.57 -9.47
C GLY A 277 11.18 19.42 -10.36
N THR A 278 11.74 20.27 -11.21
CA THR A 278 10.97 21.15 -12.11
C THR A 278 11.18 20.76 -13.56
N MET A 279 10.09 20.71 -14.34
CA MET A 279 10.11 20.29 -15.74
C MET A 279 10.43 21.47 -16.67
N THR A 280 11.70 21.91 -16.63
CA THR A 280 12.19 22.95 -17.56
C THR A 280 12.40 22.39 -18.97
N ASP A 281 12.48 23.27 -19.97
CA ASP A 281 12.78 22.87 -21.36
C ASP A 281 14.07 22.04 -21.48
N GLU A 282 15.08 22.35 -20.65
CA GLU A 282 16.31 21.57 -20.60
C GLU A 282 16.06 20.19 -19.98
N THR A 283 15.35 20.13 -18.84
CA THR A 283 14.96 18.86 -18.21
C THR A 283 14.22 17.96 -19.20
N LEU A 284 13.28 18.51 -19.96
CA LEU A 284 12.47 17.80 -20.95
C LEU A 284 13.27 17.27 -22.14
N ARG A 285 14.46 17.82 -22.41
CA ARG A 285 15.38 17.32 -23.44
C ARG A 285 16.31 16.23 -22.94
N HIS A 286 16.35 16.00 -21.63
CA HIS A 286 17.21 15.05 -20.94
C HIS A 286 16.40 14.08 -20.05
N PRO A 287 15.48 13.27 -20.63
CA PRO A 287 14.79 12.24 -19.87
C PRO A 287 15.81 11.22 -19.33
N GLN A 288 15.69 10.89 -18.04
CA GLN A 288 16.53 9.84 -17.46
C GLN A 288 16.28 8.50 -18.15
N SER A 289 15.03 8.20 -18.51
CA SER A 289 14.68 6.96 -19.20
C SER A 289 13.86 7.19 -20.46
N LEU A 290 14.23 6.45 -21.49
CA LEU A 290 13.42 6.20 -22.69
C LEU A 290 12.73 4.84 -22.51
N ILE A 291 11.43 4.77 -22.80
CA ILE A 291 10.62 3.57 -22.62
C ILE A 291 10.27 2.98 -23.97
N TYR A 292 10.52 1.68 -24.15
CA TYR A 292 10.29 0.97 -25.40
C TYR A 292 9.22 -0.12 -25.27
N ALA A 293 8.48 -0.32 -26.36
CA ALA A 293 7.36 -1.26 -26.47
C ALA A 293 7.74 -2.75 -26.48
N GLY A 294 9.03 -3.07 -26.47
CA GLY A 294 9.52 -4.43 -26.60
C GLY A 294 11.01 -4.50 -26.29
N THR A 295 11.55 -5.72 -26.36
CA THR A 295 12.96 -5.99 -25.99
C THR A 295 13.90 -6.10 -27.18
N GLU A 296 13.37 -6.13 -28.40
CA GLU A 296 14.13 -6.24 -29.63
C GLU A 296 14.72 -4.90 -30.08
N PRO A 297 15.85 -4.87 -30.80
CA PRO A 297 16.51 -3.62 -31.22
C PRO A 297 15.62 -2.65 -32.00
N ASN A 298 14.65 -3.15 -32.77
CA ASN A 298 13.72 -2.34 -33.56
C ASN A 298 12.45 -1.94 -32.80
N SER A 299 12.34 -2.25 -31.50
CA SER A 299 11.16 -1.91 -30.70
C SER A 299 10.95 -0.39 -30.68
N PRO A 300 9.73 0.10 -30.95
CA PRO A 300 9.45 1.53 -31.01
C PRO A 300 9.44 2.17 -29.62
N ILE A 301 9.82 3.44 -29.55
CA ILE A 301 9.65 4.25 -28.34
C ILE A 301 8.16 4.41 -28.02
N ALA A 302 7.81 4.27 -26.74
CA ALA A 302 6.44 4.34 -26.23
C ALA A 302 6.24 5.50 -25.25
N GLY A 303 7.30 5.93 -24.56
CA GLY A 303 7.19 6.98 -23.55
C GLY A 303 8.52 7.34 -22.93
N PHE A 304 8.42 8.11 -21.85
CA PHE A 304 9.54 8.61 -21.09
C PHE A 304 9.32 8.35 -19.61
N MET A 305 10.41 8.31 -18.85
CA MET A 305 10.37 8.54 -17.42
C MET A 305 11.40 9.60 -17.06
N TYR A 306 10.95 10.62 -16.34
CA TYR A 306 11.80 11.65 -15.76
C TYR A 306 12.09 11.31 -14.32
N TYR A 307 13.28 11.70 -13.87
CA TYR A 307 13.75 11.47 -12.51
C TYR A 307 13.90 12.80 -11.81
N SER A 308 13.91 12.80 -10.47
CA SER A 308 14.18 13.98 -9.67
C SER A 308 14.84 13.60 -8.36
N MET A 309 15.97 14.24 -8.05
CA MET A 309 16.67 14.09 -6.75
C MET A 309 16.04 14.94 -5.62
N SER A 310 14.86 15.51 -5.83
CA SER A 310 14.16 16.29 -4.80
C SER A 310 13.89 15.43 -3.56
N LYS A 311 13.99 16.03 -2.37
CA LYS A 311 13.68 15.34 -1.10
C LYS A 311 12.19 15.26 -0.80
N ILE A 312 11.41 16.11 -1.45
CA ILE A 312 9.95 16.15 -1.39
C ILE A 312 9.40 15.87 -2.77
N GLU A 313 8.11 15.54 -2.84
CA GLU A 313 7.42 15.37 -4.10
C GLU A 313 7.68 16.57 -5.04
N PRO A 314 8.15 16.34 -6.27
CA PRO A 314 8.46 17.40 -7.21
C PRO A 314 7.23 18.25 -7.56
N THR A 315 7.45 19.54 -7.83
CA THR A 315 6.39 20.40 -8.40
C THR A 315 6.04 19.97 -9.83
N GLY A 316 7.01 19.44 -10.57
CA GLY A 316 6.75 18.72 -11.80
C GLY A 316 6.21 19.54 -12.96
N PHE A 317 5.21 18.98 -13.65
CA PHE A 317 4.51 19.58 -14.78
C PHE A 317 3.45 20.59 -14.29
N PRO A 318 3.03 21.56 -15.11
CA PRO A 318 1.92 22.43 -14.75
C PRO A 318 0.63 21.63 -14.48
N GLY A 319 -0.06 21.97 -13.38
CA GLY A 319 -1.30 21.31 -12.97
C GLY A 319 -1.08 20.31 -11.84
N THR A 320 -1.94 19.30 -11.77
CA THR A 320 -1.93 18.26 -10.72
C THR A 320 -2.05 16.84 -11.28
N ASN A 321 -1.89 16.68 -12.60
CA ASN A 321 -2.12 15.40 -13.27
C ASN A 321 -0.87 14.53 -13.30
N ASP A 322 0.32 15.09 -13.07
CA ASP A 322 1.55 14.33 -13.05
C ASP A 322 1.65 13.45 -11.80
N THR A 323 1.80 12.14 -12.02
CA THR A 323 1.83 11.15 -10.93
C THR A 323 3.28 10.83 -10.58
N TRP A 324 3.86 11.63 -9.68
CA TRP A 324 5.19 11.34 -9.15
C TRP A 324 5.13 10.17 -8.18
N HIS A 325 6.00 9.19 -8.41
CA HIS A 325 6.12 8.01 -7.58
C HIS A 325 7.57 7.75 -7.17
N TYR A 326 7.74 6.92 -6.15
CA TYR A 326 9.03 6.35 -5.78
C TYR A 326 8.82 4.88 -5.38
N HIS A 327 9.88 4.10 -5.44
CA HIS A 327 9.88 2.72 -4.97
C HIS A 327 10.61 2.60 -3.63
N SER A 328 10.18 1.65 -2.83
CA SER A 328 10.78 1.22 -1.58
C SER A 328 11.35 -0.19 -1.73
N ASN A 329 12.31 -0.56 -0.88
CA ASN A 329 12.84 -1.93 -0.78
C ASN A 329 13.23 -2.55 -2.14
N VAL A 330 14.03 -1.84 -2.93
CA VAL A 330 14.46 -2.29 -4.25
C VAL A 330 15.85 -2.90 -4.15
N CYS A 331 15.95 -4.20 -4.43
CA CYS A 331 17.26 -4.82 -4.65
C CYS A 331 17.74 -4.52 -6.06
N VAL A 332 18.89 -3.87 -6.21
CA VAL A 332 19.44 -3.50 -7.51
C VAL A 332 20.72 -4.26 -7.79
N LYS A 333 20.80 -4.90 -8.96
CA LYS A 333 22.00 -5.59 -9.42
C LYS A 333 22.50 -4.95 -10.71
N PHE A 334 23.74 -4.47 -10.68
CA PHE A 334 24.39 -3.88 -11.84
C PHE A 334 25.19 -4.92 -12.60
N SER A 335 25.10 -4.87 -13.93
CA SER A 335 25.87 -5.71 -14.84
C SER A 335 26.30 -4.91 -16.08
N ALA A 336 27.16 -5.49 -16.90
CA ALA A 336 27.51 -4.89 -18.19
C ALA A 336 26.30 -4.78 -19.15
N ALA A 337 25.28 -5.62 -18.96
CA ALA A 337 24.05 -5.63 -19.75
C ALA A 337 23.04 -4.56 -19.30
N GLY A 338 23.19 -4.01 -18.09
CA GLY A 338 22.29 -3.02 -17.53
C GLY A 338 22.09 -3.19 -16.03
N THR A 339 21.00 -2.61 -15.54
CA THR A 339 20.57 -2.67 -14.15
C THR A 339 19.36 -3.58 -14.04
N ASP A 340 19.33 -4.48 -13.06
CA ASP A 340 18.23 -5.42 -12.86
C ASP A 340 17.69 -5.33 -11.43
N ALA A 341 16.41 -5.66 -11.25
CA ALA A 341 15.73 -5.71 -9.97
C ALA A 341 15.27 -7.15 -9.67
N PRO A 342 16.17 -8.05 -9.20
CA PRO A 342 15.93 -9.49 -9.11
C PRO A 342 14.74 -9.91 -8.23
N PHE A 343 14.25 -9.03 -7.36
CA PHE A 343 13.08 -9.30 -6.52
C PHE A 343 11.91 -8.36 -6.81
N GLY A 344 11.99 -7.53 -7.85
CA GLY A 344 11.07 -6.42 -8.08
C GLY A 344 11.28 -5.27 -7.09
N ALA A 345 10.26 -4.42 -6.98
CA ALA A 345 10.18 -3.26 -6.10
C ALA A 345 9.05 -3.42 -5.08
N ASP A 346 9.10 -2.63 -4.00
CA ASP A 346 8.02 -2.46 -3.02
C ASP A 346 7.64 -3.69 -2.20
N ARG A 347 8.60 -4.61 -2.05
CA ARG A 347 8.40 -5.87 -1.34
C ARG A 347 9.01 -5.85 0.06
N GLY A 348 8.15 -5.84 1.07
CA GLY A 348 8.56 -5.86 2.48
C GLY A 348 9.15 -7.20 2.94
N ASP A 349 8.97 -8.28 2.17
CA ASP A 349 9.54 -9.60 2.46
C ASP A 349 10.98 -9.77 1.95
N VAL A 350 11.49 -8.84 1.13
CA VAL A 350 12.86 -8.91 0.57
C VAL A 350 13.83 -8.22 1.53
N THR A 351 14.74 -9.01 2.10
CA THR A 351 15.74 -8.52 3.07
C THR A 351 17.05 -8.07 2.40
N LYS A 352 17.87 -7.30 3.13
CA LYS A 352 19.21 -6.92 2.68
C LYS A 352 20.11 -8.14 2.47
N GLU A 353 19.95 -9.17 3.29
CA GLU A 353 20.68 -10.43 3.20
C GLU A 353 20.32 -11.19 1.92
N MET A 354 19.03 -11.27 1.58
CA MET A 354 18.56 -11.84 0.31
C MET A 354 19.13 -11.09 -0.89
N CYS A 355 19.12 -9.75 -0.85
CA CYS A 355 19.68 -8.93 -1.92
C CYS A 355 21.20 -9.13 -2.07
N SER A 356 21.92 -9.19 -0.95
CA SER A 356 23.37 -9.41 -0.96
C SER A 356 23.73 -10.81 -1.50
N ALA A 357 22.91 -11.82 -1.23
CA ALA A 357 23.12 -13.20 -1.68
C ALA A 357 23.10 -13.34 -3.22
N VAL A 358 22.34 -12.49 -3.93
CA VAL A 358 22.31 -12.46 -5.41
C VAL A 358 23.32 -11.48 -6.02
N GLY A 359 24.16 -10.86 -5.18
CA GLY A 359 25.16 -9.85 -5.56
C GLY A 359 24.57 -8.48 -5.83
N GLY A 360 23.37 -8.19 -5.31
CA GLY A 360 22.71 -6.90 -5.42
C GLY A 360 23.00 -5.97 -4.24
N VAL A 361 22.57 -4.72 -4.39
CA VAL A 361 22.59 -3.68 -3.36
C VAL A 361 21.16 -3.26 -3.06
N MET A 362 20.78 -3.32 -1.78
CA MET A 362 19.45 -2.91 -1.35
C MET A 362 19.35 -1.38 -1.27
N LEU A 363 18.39 -0.82 -2.01
CA LEU A 363 17.95 0.57 -1.90
C LEU A 363 16.70 0.61 -1.05
N ASN A 364 16.75 1.36 0.06
CA ASN A 364 15.59 1.50 0.93
C ASN A 364 14.47 2.30 0.24
N THR A 365 14.85 3.30 -0.54
CA THR A 365 13.96 4.17 -1.30
C THR A 365 14.69 4.64 -2.56
N THR A 366 14.01 4.66 -3.70
CA THR A 366 14.48 5.34 -4.91
C THR A 366 14.25 6.83 -4.79
N GLN A 367 14.67 7.61 -5.78
CA GLN A 367 14.18 8.98 -5.91
C GLN A 367 12.87 9.00 -6.69
N TRP A 368 12.31 10.20 -6.80
CA TRP A 368 11.08 10.47 -7.51
C TRP A 368 11.22 10.26 -9.00
N MET A 369 10.19 9.68 -9.59
CA MET A 369 10.07 9.43 -11.00
C MET A 369 8.64 9.70 -11.47
N VAL A 370 8.50 10.06 -12.74
CA VAL A 370 7.20 10.28 -13.39
C VAL A 370 7.24 9.76 -14.81
N HIS A 371 6.20 9.04 -15.21
CA HIS A 371 6.05 8.55 -16.58
C HIS A 371 5.32 9.58 -17.44
N VAL A 372 5.70 9.67 -18.70
CA VAL A 372 5.11 10.59 -19.68
C VAL A 372 4.84 9.84 -20.99
N TRP A 373 3.57 9.64 -21.29
CA TRP A 373 3.05 8.91 -22.46
C TRP A 373 2.70 9.87 -23.61
N SER A 374 3.67 10.69 -24.01
CA SER A 374 3.46 11.74 -25.01
C SER A 374 3.70 11.29 -26.46
N VAL A 375 4.24 10.07 -26.67
CA VAL A 375 4.59 9.56 -27.99
C VAL A 375 3.33 9.27 -28.81
N PRO A 376 3.21 9.75 -30.06
CA PRO A 376 2.05 9.45 -30.90
C PRO A 376 1.79 7.96 -31.07
N GLY A 377 0.54 7.54 -30.90
CA GLY A 377 0.12 6.13 -30.91
C GLY A 377 0.10 5.49 -29.51
N TRP A 378 0.77 6.12 -28.54
CA TRP A 378 0.91 5.66 -27.16
C TRP A 378 0.11 6.48 -26.16
N GLU A 379 -0.83 7.29 -26.65
CA GLU A 379 -1.75 8.04 -25.81
C GLU A 379 -2.50 7.09 -24.87
N ASN A 380 -2.64 7.50 -23.62
CA ASN A 380 -3.29 6.72 -22.58
C ASN A 380 -4.63 7.37 -22.23
N ASP A 381 -5.68 6.85 -22.84
CA ASP A 381 -7.03 7.40 -22.70
C ASP A 381 -7.66 7.07 -21.33
N ALA A 382 -7.19 6.02 -20.66
CA ALA A 382 -7.73 5.57 -19.38
C ALA A 382 -7.17 6.35 -18.18
N GLY A 383 -5.87 6.63 -18.17
CA GLY A 383 -5.19 7.29 -17.03
C GLY A 383 -4.58 8.66 -17.34
N GLY A 384 -4.67 9.12 -18.60
CA GLY A 384 -4.03 10.35 -19.05
C GLY A 384 -2.53 10.21 -19.31
N VAL A 385 -1.92 11.29 -19.79
CA VAL A 385 -0.52 11.31 -20.25
C VAL A 385 0.51 10.99 -19.16
N PHE A 386 0.14 11.11 -17.89
CA PHE A 386 1.02 10.87 -16.74
C PHE A 386 0.62 9.65 -15.91
N ALA A 387 -0.25 8.78 -16.43
CA ALA A 387 -0.66 7.55 -15.75
C ALA A 387 0.56 6.70 -15.35
N GLU A 388 0.45 5.99 -14.23
CA GLU A 388 1.51 5.11 -13.74
C GLU A 388 1.85 3.96 -14.70
N VAL A 389 0.87 3.50 -15.48
CA VAL A 389 1.00 2.43 -16.48
C VAL A 389 0.25 2.79 -17.76
N ASN A 390 0.70 2.24 -18.89
CA ASN A 390 0.05 2.36 -20.18
C ASN A 390 -0.60 1.02 -20.61
N PRO A 391 -1.94 0.93 -20.71
CA PRO A 391 -2.64 -0.29 -21.11
C PRO A 391 -2.22 -0.82 -22.48
N LYS A 392 -1.69 0.04 -23.36
CA LYS A 392 -1.21 -0.46 -24.66
C LYS A 392 -0.07 -1.46 -24.46
N LEU A 393 0.81 -1.28 -23.46
CA LEU A 393 1.98 -2.14 -23.22
C LEU A 393 1.63 -3.51 -22.60
N GLY A 394 0.93 -4.38 -23.33
CA GLY A 394 0.55 -5.72 -22.88
C GLY A 394 1.61 -6.81 -23.12
N CYS A 395 1.28 -8.04 -22.74
CA CYS A 395 2.01 -9.25 -23.10
C CYS A 395 1.55 -9.81 -24.46
N SER A 396 2.28 -10.77 -25.01
CA SER A 396 2.00 -11.36 -26.33
C SER A 396 0.65 -12.11 -26.43
N ASP A 397 0.06 -12.49 -25.30
CA ASP A 397 -1.27 -13.10 -25.21
C ASP A 397 -2.38 -12.09 -24.90
N GLY A 398 -2.05 -10.79 -24.90
CA GLY A 398 -2.95 -9.70 -24.58
C GLY A 398 -3.25 -9.54 -23.09
N THR A 399 -2.54 -10.25 -22.21
CA THR A 399 -2.66 -10.12 -20.74
C THR A 399 -1.60 -9.18 -20.16
N TYR A 400 -1.67 -8.94 -18.85
CA TYR A 400 -0.69 -8.20 -18.07
C TYR A 400 -0.09 -9.06 -16.95
N TYR A 401 -0.28 -10.38 -17.02
CA TYR A 401 0.24 -11.30 -16.02
C TYR A 401 1.77 -11.38 -16.10
N ARG A 402 2.38 -11.31 -14.91
CA ARG A 402 3.83 -11.37 -14.74
C ARG A 402 4.25 -12.78 -14.32
N VAL A 403 5.50 -13.12 -14.62
CA VAL A 403 6.17 -14.30 -14.06
C VAL A 403 6.14 -14.24 -12.53
N SER A 404 6.24 -15.40 -11.88
CA SER A 404 6.23 -15.50 -10.43
C SER A 404 7.42 -14.78 -9.80
N ASN A 405 7.30 -14.47 -8.51
CA ASN A 405 8.36 -13.83 -7.74
C ASN A 405 9.65 -14.67 -7.69
N GLU A 406 9.53 -15.99 -7.71
CA GLU A 406 10.65 -16.92 -7.78
C GLU A 406 11.36 -16.87 -9.14
N GLU A 407 10.60 -16.68 -10.22
CA GLU A 407 11.13 -16.57 -11.58
C GLU A 407 11.80 -15.21 -11.83
N LEU A 408 11.34 -14.12 -11.21
CA LEU A 408 11.97 -12.79 -11.31
C LEU A 408 13.46 -12.81 -10.91
N VAL A 409 13.85 -13.67 -9.98
CA VAL A 409 15.25 -13.82 -9.53
C VAL A 409 16.18 -14.28 -10.65
N SER A 410 15.63 -14.96 -11.66
CA SER A 410 16.39 -15.38 -12.85
C SER A 410 16.72 -14.24 -13.81
N MET A 411 16.26 -13.02 -13.52
CA MET A 411 16.52 -11.79 -14.28
C MET A 411 16.08 -11.91 -15.75
N PRO A 412 14.82 -12.28 -16.03
CA PRO A 412 14.38 -12.39 -17.41
C PRO A 412 14.33 -11.00 -18.04
N ILE A 413 14.72 -10.91 -19.32
CA ILE A 413 14.68 -9.67 -20.10
C ILE A 413 13.24 -9.17 -20.33
N ASN A 414 12.26 -10.02 -20.05
CA ASN A 414 10.83 -9.81 -20.15
C ASN A 414 10.15 -10.56 -19.00
N ILE A 415 9.27 -9.89 -18.26
CA ILE A 415 8.58 -10.49 -17.11
C ILE A 415 7.13 -10.88 -17.45
N CYS A 416 6.69 -10.79 -18.70
CA CYS A 416 5.40 -11.35 -19.12
C CYS A 416 5.35 -12.86 -18.91
N GLN A 417 4.27 -13.35 -18.29
CA GLN A 417 4.04 -14.78 -18.10
C GLN A 417 3.95 -15.53 -19.44
N SER A 418 3.45 -14.87 -20.49
CA SER A 418 3.39 -15.39 -21.86
C SER A 418 4.77 -15.62 -22.50
N GLY A 419 5.84 -15.10 -21.90
CA GLY A 419 7.21 -15.23 -22.38
C GLY A 419 7.64 -14.17 -23.41
N ALA A 420 6.73 -13.32 -23.91
CA ALA A 420 7.08 -12.24 -24.83
C ALA A 420 6.24 -10.95 -24.60
N PRO A 421 6.81 -9.76 -24.89
CA PRO A 421 6.02 -8.52 -25.02
C PRO A 421 4.92 -8.63 -26.08
N GLY A 422 3.88 -7.81 -25.98
CA GLY A 422 2.89 -7.63 -27.04
C GLY A 422 3.55 -7.11 -28.33
N ASP A 423 2.94 -7.43 -29.48
CA ASP A 423 3.33 -6.82 -30.74
C ASP A 423 2.60 -5.48 -30.90
N PRO A 424 3.30 -4.33 -30.77
CA PRO A 424 2.69 -3.00 -30.88
C PRO A 424 2.21 -2.68 -32.30
N THR A 425 2.55 -3.50 -33.29
CA THR A 425 2.12 -3.37 -34.69
C THR A 425 0.94 -4.26 -35.06
N SER A 426 0.53 -5.15 -34.15
CA SER A 426 -0.58 -6.08 -34.40
C SER A 426 -1.94 -5.36 -34.35
N SER A 427 -2.88 -5.77 -35.21
CA SER A 427 -4.24 -5.19 -35.24
C SER A 427 -5.05 -5.50 -33.98
N GLU A 428 -4.66 -6.52 -33.21
CA GLU A 428 -5.26 -6.85 -31.91
C GLU A 428 -4.88 -5.85 -30.82
N TYR A 429 -3.75 -5.15 -31.00
CA TYR A 429 -3.25 -4.11 -30.09
C TYR A 429 -4.16 -2.88 -30.04
N SER A 430 -4.77 -2.53 -31.18
CA SER A 430 -5.65 -1.34 -31.31
C SER A 430 -7.07 -1.55 -30.81
N GLN A 431 -7.45 -2.77 -30.39
CA GLN A 431 -8.82 -3.08 -29.97
C GLN A 431 -9.04 -3.13 -28.45
N ASN A 432 -7.95 -3.08 -27.66
CA ASN A 432 -8.02 -2.99 -26.19
C ASN A 432 -7.71 -1.57 -25.68
N SER A 433 -7.77 -0.56 -26.56
CA SER A 433 -7.64 0.87 -26.23
C SER A 433 -8.96 1.43 -25.73
#